data_AF-A0A7W0YCQ4-F1
#
_entry.id   AF-A0A7W0YCQ4-F1
#
_cell.length_a   1.000
_cell.length_b   1.000
_cell.length_c   1.000
_cell.angle_alpha   90.00
_cell.angle_beta   90.00
_cell.angle_gamma   90.00
#
_symmetry.space_group_name_H-M   'P 1'
#
loop_
_entity.id
_entity.type
_entity.pdbx_description
1 polymer ?
#
loop_
_entity_poly.entity_id
_entity_poly.type
_entity_poly.pdbx_seq_one_letter_code
_entity_poly.pdbx_strand_id
1 'polypeptide(L)'
;MVTFDTTSLATATRIDLWNRSYVLQRTGDFIPFTSFQQNVTMGTPWIFTPSTPLPTLWSVGGFTFDLGSSVVITQNAQFLNIQATGTLTGNGFDPTPALWTFTASRSDGGNHATFGYQSRTVAIPEAGSSVLFGFGALALGLVLRRANRSSVATASR
;
A
#
# COMPACT_ATOMS: atom_id res chain seq x y z
N MET A 1 20.03 -3.85 -5.66
CA MET A 1 21.14 -3.70 -4.69
C MET A 1 20.87 -2.49 -3.81
N VAL A 2 21.28 -2.50 -2.54
CA VAL A 2 21.07 -1.40 -1.60
C VAL A 2 22.40 -1.15 -0.87
N THR A 3 22.73 0.11 -0.63
CA THR A 3 23.89 0.51 0.15
C THR A 3 23.44 1.02 1.52
N PHE A 4 23.97 0.42 2.58
CA PHE A 4 23.72 0.81 3.97
C PHE A 4 24.83 1.72 4.49
N ASP A 5 24.57 2.39 5.62
CA ASP A 5 25.54 3.18 6.39
C ASP A 5 26.68 2.35 6.98
N THR A 6 26.51 1.03 7.10
CA THR A 6 27.54 0.09 7.55
C THR A 6 27.66 -1.10 6.59
N THR A 7 28.73 -1.87 6.74
CA THR A 7 28.96 -3.09 5.95
C THR A 7 28.26 -4.33 6.50
N SER A 8 27.47 -4.20 7.58
CA SER A 8 26.79 -5.33 8.23
C SER A 8 25.33 -5.01 8.51
N LEU A 9 24.42 -5.90 8.10
CA LEU A 9 23.00 -5.78 8.42
C LEU A 9 22.77 -5.74 9.93
N ALA A 10 23.63 -6.33 10.76
CA ALA A 10 23.47 -6.35 12.21
C ALA A 10 23.57 -4.96 12.85
N THR A 11 24.24 -4.01 12.18
CA THR A 11 24.54 -2.67 12.70
C THR A 11 24.02 -1.54 11.80
N ALA A 12 23.45 -1.87 10.64
CA ALA A 12 22.90 -0.88 9.72
C ALA A 12 21.73 -0.12 10.39
N THR A 13 21.70 1.19 10.22
CA THR A 13 20.62 2.05 10.74
C THR A 13 19.96 2.90 9.66
N ARG A 14 20.58 2.94 8.48
CA ARG A 14 20.19 3.81 7.37
C ARG A 14 20.52 3.19 6.02
N ILE A 15 19.70 3.51 5.03
CA ILE A 15 19.96 3.24 3.62
C ILE A 15 20.45 4.53 2.96
N ASP A 16 21.65 4.48 2.40
CA ASP A 16 22.29 5.61 1.71
C ASP A 16 21.94 5.64 0.23
N LEU A 17 21.80 4.47 -0.40
CA LEU A 17 21.54 4.37 -1.82
C LEU A 17 20.66 3.16 -2.15
N TRP A 18 19.71 3.38 -3.06
CA TRP A 18 18.98 2.31 -3.74
C TRP A 18 19.55 2.12 -5.13
N ASN A 19 20.05 0.93 -5.42
CA ASN A 19 20.60 0.57 -6.72
C ASN A 19 19.63 -0.38 -7.43
N ARG A 20 18.95 0.13 -8.47
CA ARG A 20 17.98 -0.58 -9.31
C ARG A 20 16.76 -1.10 -8.54
N SER A 21 15.85 -0.17 -8.24
CA SER A 21 14.50 -0.49 -7.74
C SER A 21 13.52 -0.53 -8.90
N TYR A 22 12.69 -1.57 -8.98
CA TYR A 22 11.73 -1.74 -10.07
C TYR A 22 10.51 -2.54 -9.64
N VAL A 23 9.41 -2.38 -10.38
CA VAL A 23 8.15 -3.08 -10.14
C VAL A 23 8.27 -4.54 -10.58
N LEU A 24 8.13 -5.46 -9.62
CA LEU A 24 8.12 -6.90 -9.86
C LEU A 24 6.72 -7.48 -10.04
N GLN A 25 5.75 -6.96 -9.29
CA GLN A 25 4.37 -7.40 -9.33
C GLN A 25 3.46 -6.18 -9.14
N ARG A 26 2.30 -6.22 -9.79
CA ARG A 26 1.27 -5.17 -9.75
C ARG A 26 -0.11 -5.82 -9.77
N THR A 27 -1.03 -5.25 -9.02
CA THR A 27 -2.42 -5.72 -8.87
C THR A 27 -3.35 -4.53 -8.70
N GLY A 28 -4.64 -4.70 -8.99
CA GLY A 28 -5.64 -3.65 -8.80
C GLY A 28 -5.33 -2.38 -9.59
N ASP A 29 -5.52 -1.23 -8.95
CA ASP A 29 -5.39 0.10 -9.57
C ASP A 29 -3.96 0.43 -10.05
N PHE A 30 -2.95 -0.35 -9.66
CA PHE A 30 -1.59 -0.19 -10.18
C PHE A 30 -1.43 -0.68 -11.62
N ILE A 31 -2.28 -1.60 -12.09
CA ILE A 31 -2.15 -2.22 -13.43
C ILE A 31 -2.17 -1.18 -14.56
N PRO A 32 -3.11 -0.23 -14.64
CA PRO A 32 -3.13 0.72 -15.76
C PRO A 32 -1.99 1.75 -15.76
N PHE A 33 -1.37 2.05 -14.61
CA PHE A 33 -0.38 3.14 -14.50
C PHE A 33 1.07 2.67 -14.37
N THR A 34 1.30 1.39 -14.06
CA THR A 34 2.64 0.83 -13.90
C THR A 34 2.90 -0.31 -14.86
N SER A 35 4.15 -0.56 -15.21
CA SER A 35 4.56 -1.72 -16.02
C SER A 35 5.56 -2.62 -15.27
N PHE A 36 5.64 -3.88 -15.69
CA PHE A 36 6.66 -4.79 -15.14
C PHE A 36 8.06 -4.27 -15.46
N GLN A 37 8.97 -4.35 -14.48
CA GLN A 37 10.31 -3.76 -14.50
C GLN A 37 10.36 -2.25 -14.67
N GLN A 38 9.24 -1.53 -14.52
CA GLN A 38 9.29 -0.08 -14.49
C GLN A 38 10.17 0.38 -13.33
N ASN A 39 11.07 1.31 -13.61
CA ASN A 39 11.96 1.88 -12.62
C ASN A 39 11.17 2.62 -11.54
N VAL A 40 11.54 2.38 -10.29
CA VAL A 40 10.99 3.06 -9.11
C VAL A 40 12.01 4.09 -8.65
N THR A 41 11.58 5.33 -8.48
CA THR A 41 12.41 6.36 -7.87
C THR A 41 12.30 6.20 -6.36
N MET A 42 13.44 6.07 -5.68
CA MET A 42 13.48 5.90 -4.22
C MET A 42 14.08 7.15 -3.56
N GLY A 43 13.50 7.56 -2.43
CA GLY A 43 14.04 8.62 -1.58
C GLY A 43 15.29 8.16 -0.82
N THR A 44 16.28 9.04 -0.71
CA THR A 44 17.53 8.81 0.03
C THR A 44 18.01 10.10 0.73
N PRO A 45 18.71 9.99 1.88
CA PRO A 45 18.88 8.76 2.66
C PRO A 45 17.60 8.41 3.42
N TRP A 46 17.41 7.13 3.75
CA TRP A 46 16.33 6.71 4.63
C TRP A 46 16.87 6.15 5.94
N ILE A 47 16.58 6.82 7.05
CA ILE A 47 16.97 6.40 8.41
C ILE A 47 15.82 5.60 9.03
N PHE A 48 16.09 4.33 9.35
CA PHE A 48 15.13 3.43 9.98
C PHE A 48 15.44 3.17 11.46
N THR A 49 16.58 3.64 11.98
CA THR A 49 16.93 3.58 13.41
C THR A 49 17.72 4.81 13.86
N PRO A 50 17.14 5.71 14.69
CA PRO A 50 15.72 5.78 15.02
C PRO A 50 14.90 6.07 13.75
N SER A 51 13.66 5.58 13.70
CA SER A 51 12.80 5.79 12.54
C SER A 51 12.54 7.28 12.28
N THR A 52 12.84 7.74 11.08
CA THR A 52 12.48 9.09 10.61
C THR A 52 11.42 9.02 9.51
N PRO A 53 10.41 9.90 9.52
CA PRO A 53 9.53 10.09 8.35
C PRO A 53 10.37 10.45 7.12
N LEU A 54 9.95 9.99 5.95
CA LEU A 54 10.57 10.35 4.68
C LEU A 54 9.47 10.63 3.65
N PRO A 55 9.21 11.91 3.32
CA PRO A 55 8.35 12.27 2.21
C PRO A 55 8.87 11.59 0.94
N THR A 56 7.97 10.93 0.21
CA THR A 56 8.26 10.23 -1.04
C THR A 56 9.40 9.21 -0.87
N LEU A 57 9.22 8.24 0.02
CA LEU A 57 10.14 7.10 0.15
C LEU A 57 10.28 6.38 -1.20
N TRP A 58 9.19 6.26 -1.96
CA TRP A 58 9.25 5.86 -3.36
C TRP A 58 8.15 6.46 -4.20
N SER A 59 8.40 6.56 -5.50
CA SER A 59 7.40 6.91 -6.51
C SER A 59 7.55 6.09 -7.79
N VAL A 60 6.41 5.72 -8.39
CA VAL A 60 6.34 4.99 -9.66
C VAL A 60 4.98 5.14 -10.31
N GLY A 61 4.93 5.34 -11.63
CA GLY A 61 3.67 5.39 -12.39
C GLY A 61 2.65 6.40 -11.85
N GLY A 62 3.11 7.57 -11.38
CA GLY A 62 2.23 8.60 -10.80
C GLY A 62 1.75 8.32 -9.37
N PHE A 63 2.16 7.20 -8.76
CA PHE A 63 1.97 6.92 -7.34
C PHE A 63 3.18 7.35 -6.53
N THR A 64 2.92 7.80 -5.30
CA THR A 64 3.92 8.18 -4.31
C THR A 64 3.54 7.59 -2.96
N PHE A 65 4.52 6.98 -2.28
CA PHE A 65 4.37 6.56 -0.90
C PHE A 65 5.20 7.46 0.02
N ASP A 66 4.51 8.19 0.89
CA ASP A 66 5.11 9.02 1.92
C ASP A 66 5.25 8.20 3.20
N LEU A 67 6.49 7.99 3.64
CA LEU A 67 6.78 7.24 4.85
C LEU A 67 6.50 8.10 6.08
N GLY A 68 5.66 7.58 6.98
CA GLY A 68 5.45 8.16 8.31
C GLY A 68 6.41 7.60 9.35
N SER A 69 6.46 6.28 9.49
CA SER A 69 7.30 5.61 10.48
C SER A 69 7.66 4.18 10.08
N SER A 70 8.68 3.63 10.72
CA SER A 70 9.21 2.28 10.48
C SER A 70 9.63 1.62 11.78
N VAL A 71 9.59 0.29 11.78
CA VAL A 71 10.02 -0.57 12.89
C VAL A 71 10.83 -1.72 12.32
N VAL A 72 12.02 -1.92 12.89
CA VAL A 72 12.84 -3.10 12.61
C VAL A 72 12.22 -4.30 13.32
N ILE A 73 11.72 -5.25 12.54
CA ILE A 73 11.09 -6.49 13.05
C ILE A 73 12.16 -7.55 13.33
N THR A 74 13.18 -7.62 12.47
CA THR A 74 14.30 -8.56 12.63
C THR A 74 15.54 -7.93 12.04
N GLN A 75 16.65 -8.02 12.77
CA GLN A 75 17.94 -7.54 12.32
C GLN A 75 19.06 -8.42 12.87
N ASN A 76 19.84 -8.99 11.98
CA ASN A 76 21.07 -9.72 12.29
C ASN A 76 22.01 -9.62 11.08
N ALA A 77 23.19 -10.25 11.15
CA ALA A 77 24.19 -10.13 10.09
C ALA A 77 23.76 -10.68 8.71
N GLN A 78 22.71 -11.51 8.67
CA GLN A 78 22.25 -12.20 7.45
C GLN A 78 20.90 -11.69 6.95
N PHE A 79 20.11 -11.06 7.80
CA PHE A 79 18.74 -10.68 7.47
C PHE A 79 18.30 -9.40 8.19
N LEU A 80 17.65 -8.54 7.42
CA LEU A 80 17.00 -7.31 7.89
C LEU A 80 15.57 -7.32 7.36
N ASN A 81 14.61 -7.13 8.26
CA ASN A 81 13.19 -6.99 7.95
C ASN A 81 12.66 -5.75 8.66
N ILE A 82 12.11 -4.82 7.89
CA ILE A 82 11.57 -3.56 8.36
C ILE A 82 10.14 -3.46 7.88
N GLN A 83 9.23 -3.19 8.80
CA GLN A 83 7.86 -2.83 8.50
C GLN A 83 7.70 -1.32 8.62
N ALA A 84 6.98 -0.71 7.72
CA ALA A 84 6.77 0.72 7.69
C ALA A 84 5.31 1.07 7.40
N THR A 85 4.90 2.23 7.89
CA THR A 85 3.57 2.79 7.70
C THR A 85 3.68 4.16 7.07
N GLY A 86 2.72 4.48 6.20
CA GLY A 86 2.74 5.72 5.47
C GLY A 86 1.44 5.95 4.72
N THR A 87 1.46 6.92 3.82
CA THR A 87 0.31 7.28 2.99
C THR A 87 0.69 7.12 1.54
N LEU A 88 -0.14 6.40 0.79
CA LEU A 88 -0.05 6.28 -0.66
C LEU A 88 -0.96 7.32 -1.31
N THR A 89 -0.42 8.09 -2.25
CA THR A 89 -1.16 9.07 -3.06
C THR A 89 -0.84 8.86 -4.54
N GLY A 90 -1.68 9.37 -5.44
CA GLY A 90 -1.39 9.37 -6.87
C GLY A 90 -2.63 9.24 -7.76
N ASN A 91 -2.46 9.57 -9.04
CA ASN A 91 -3.44 9.33 -10.12
C ASN A 91 -4.89 9.79 -9.83
N GLY A 92 -5.08 10.80 -8.96
CA GLY A 92 -6.40 11.32 -8.59
C GLY A 92 -7.18 10.46 -7.60
N PHE A 93 -6.58 9.40 -7.06
CA PHE A 93 -7.17 8.61 -5.97
C PHE A 93 -7.03 9.32 -4.63
N ASP A 94 -7.93 8.99 -3.71
CA ASP A 94 -7.88 9.49 -2.34
C ASP A 94 -6.60 8.99 -1.62
N PRO A 95 -5.94 9.84 -0.82
CA PRO A 95 -4.82 9.43 0.01
C PRO A 95 -5.18 8.22 0.89
N THR A 96 -4.44 7.13 0.72
CA THR A 96 -4.75 5.85 1.34
C THR A 96 -3.63 5.44 2.30
N PRO A 97 -3.93 5.20 3.60
CA PRO A 97 -2.96 4.62 4.52
C PRO A 97 -2.45 3.27 4.02
N ALA A 98 -1.14 3.06 4.00
CA ALA A 98 -0.51 1.88 3.45
C ALA A 98 0.58 1.31 4.35
N LEU A 99 0.72 -0.03 4.29
CA LEU A 99 1.83 -0.76 4.89
C LEU A 99 2.88 -1.06 3.83
N TRP A 100 4.14 -0.85 4.20
CA TRP A 100 5.30 -1.10 3.37
C TRP A 100 6.24 -2.04 4.10
N THR A 101 6.88 -2.96 3.40
CA THR A 101 7.84 -3.90 3.99
C THR A 101 9.10 -3.95 3.15
N PHE A 102 10.23 -3.83 3.82
CA PHE A 102 11.54 -3.97 3.23
C PHE A 102 12.29 -5.13 3.86
N THR A 103 12.84 -6.00 3.01
CA THR A 103 13.72 -7.06 3.43
C THR A 103 15.04 -7.00 2.69
N ALA A 104 16.13 -7.20 3.41
CA ALA A 104 17.44 -7.45 2.83
C ALA A 104 18.01 -8.76 3.40
N SER A 105 18.58 -9.59 2.53
CA SER A 105 19.17 -10.87 2.89
C SER A 105 20.59 -10.94 2.33
N ARG A 106 21.55 -11.30 3.21
CA ARG A 106 23.00 -11.17 3.02
C ARG A 106 23.42 -9.70 2.85
N SER A 107 24.30 -9.19 3.71
CA SER A 107 25.08 -7.97 3.40
C SER A 107 26.52 -8.18 3.87
N ASP A 108 27.25 -9.05 3.20
CA ASP A 108 28.69 -9.19 3.40
C ASP A 108 29.50 -8.08 2.69
N GLY A 109 28.85 -6.98 2.29
CA GLY A 109 29.45 -5.90 1.50
C GLY A 109 29.66 -6.25 0.01
N GLY A 110 29.18 -7.41 -0.46
CA GLY A 110 29.23 -7.79 -1.88
C GLY A 110 28.05 -7.27 -2.72
N ASN A 111 28.23 -7.21 -4.05
CA ASN A 111 27.16 -6.91 -5.01
C ASN A 111 26.05 -7.96 -4.96
N HIS A 112 24.86 -7.64 -4.44
CA HIS A 112 23.73 -8.58 -4.40
C HIS A 112 22.65 -8.22 -5.43
N ALA A 113 22.32 -9.20 -6.27
CA ALA A 113 21.54 -9.03 -7.50
C ALA A 113 20.01 -8.97 -7.30
N THR A 114 19.49 -9.19 -6.09
CA THR A 114 18.05 -9.31 -5.85
C THR A 114 17.59 -8.45 -4.68
N PHE A 115 16.69 -7.51 -4.99
CA PHE A 115 15.91 -6.71 -4.06
C PHE A 115 14.44 -7.09 -4.27
N GLY A 116 13.75 -7.52 -3.21
CA GLY A 116 12.34 -7.87 -3.23
C GLY A 116 11.55 -6.95 -2.32
N TYR A 117 10.48 -6.37 -2.85
CA TYR A 117 9.52 -5.53 -2.11
C TYR A 117 8.14 -6.22 -2.16
N GLN A 118 7.43 -6.24 -1.03
CA GLN A 118 6.04 -6.69 -0.96
C GLN A 118 5.21 -5.66 -0.20
N SER A 119 4.03 -5.31 -0.74
CA SER A 119 3.01 -4.52 -0.06
C SER A 119 1.68 -5.26 -0.04
N ARG A 120 0.91 -5.03 1.02
CA ARG A 120 -0.43 -5.57 1.20
C ARG A 120 -1.35 -4.43 1.63
N THR A 121 -2.47 -4.26 0.94
CA THR A 121 -3.55 -3.39 1.41
C THR A 121 -4.20 -4.06 2.63
N VAL A 122 -4.33 -3.33 3.74
CA VAL A 122 -5.17 -3.76 4.86
C VAL A 122 -6.61 -3.58 4.41
N ALA A 123 -7.39 -4.66 4.43
CA ALA A 123 -8.83 -4.56 4.19
C ALA A 123 -9.44 -3.69 5.29
N ILE A 124 -9.91 -2.50 4.95
CA ILE A 124 -10.73 -1.69 5.85
C ILE A 124 -12.12 -2.35 5.86
N PRO A 125 -12.71 -2.66 7.03
CA PRO A 125 -14.07 -3.17 7.08
C PRO A 125 -15.04 -2.20 6.39
N GLU A 126 -15.68 -2.66 5.32
CA GLU A 126 -16.63 -1.89 4.51
C GLU A 126 -17.95 -1.68 5.26
N ALA A 127 -17.95 -0.81 6.27
CA ALA A 127 -19.14 -0.49 7.04
C ALA A 127 -20.15 0.39 6.28
N GLY A 128 -19.74 1.04 5.17
CA GLY A 128 -20.57 2.01 4.44
C GLY A 128 -21.43 1.42 3.31
N SER A 129 -20.88 0.47 2.55
CA SER A 129 -21.49 -0.03 1.30
C SER A 129 -22.73 -0.90 1.57
N SER A 130 -22.67 -1.76 2.58
CA SER A 130 -23.75 -2.69 2.95
C SER A 130 -24.99 -1.96 3.51
N VAL A 131 -24.78 -0.87 4.24
CA VAL A 131 -25.84 -0.05 4.82
C VAL A 131 -26.63 0.69 3.73
N LEU A 132 -25.95 1.22 2.70
CA LEU A 132 -26.61 1.95 1.61
C LEU A 132 -27.51 1.03 0.75
N PHE A 133 -27.08 -0.20 0.47
CA PHE A 133 -27.91 -1.19 -0.23
C PHE A 133 -29.09 -1.68 0.63
N GLY A 134 -28.90 -1.81 1.95
CA GLY A 134 -29.96 -2.21 2.88
C GLY A 134 -31.09 -1.18 2.97
N PHE A 135 -30.76 0.10 3.10
CA PHE A 135 -31.78 1.17 3.12
C PHE A 135 -32.44 1.38 1.76
N GLY A 136 -31.70 1.27 0.65
CA GLY A 136 -32.26 1.37 -0.70
C GLY A 136 -33.29 0.29 -1.01
N ALA A 137 -33.04 -0.97 -0.60
CA ALA A 137 -33.98 -2.08 -0.80
C ALA A 137 -35.25 -1.95 0.06
N LEU A 138 -35.14 -1.44 1.29
CA LEU A 138 -36.29 -1.18 2.17
C LEU A 138 -37.18 -0.04 1.65
N ALA A 139 -36.58 1.03 1.15
CA ALA A 139 -37.32 2.14 0.54
C ALA A 139 -38.08 1.68 -0.72
N LEU A 140 -37.43 0.91 -1.60
CA LEU A 140 -38.07 0.39 -2.81
C LEU A 140 -39.18 -0.62 -2.51
N GLY A 141 -38.99 -1.49 -1.51
CA GLY A 141 -40.00 -2.45 -1.06
C GLY A 141 -41.27 -1.79 -0.51
N LEU A 142 -41.16 -0.64 0.17
CA LEU A 142 -42.31 0.13 0.66
C LEU A 142 -43.06 0.85 -0.48
N VAL A 143 -42.34 1.38 -1.46
CA VAL A 143 -42.95 2.05 -2.63
C VAL A 143 -43.74 1.05 -3.48
N LEU A 144 -43.20 -0.14 -3.72
CA LEU A 144 -43.88 -1.19 -4.50
C LEU A 144 -45.13 -1.75 -3.79
N ARG A 145 -45.09 -1.90 -2.45
CA ARG A 145 -46.27 -2.30 -1.67
C ARG A 145 -47.39 -1.27 -1.71
N ARG A 146 -47.05 0.03 -1.77
CA ARG A 146 -48.03 1.10 -1.90
C ARG A 146 -48.67 1.11 -3.29
N ALA A 147 -47.86 0.93 -4.35
CA ALA A 147 -48.34 0.87 -5.73
C ALA A 147 -49.34 -0.29 -5.96
N ASN A 148 -49.07 -1.47 -5.40
CA ASN A 148 -49.94 -2.64 -5.52
C ASN A 148 -51.25 -2.55 -4.73
N ARG A 149 -51.32 -1.68 -3.71
CA ARG A 149 -52.57 -1.46 -2.94
C ARG A 149 -53.51 -0.45 -3.60
N SER A 150 -52.98 0.49 -4.38
CA SER A 150 -53.80 1.44 -5.16
C SER A 150 -54.50 0.81 -6.37
N SER A 151 -54.10 -0.39 -6.81
CA SER A 151 -54.73 -1.06 -7.97
C SER A 151 -55.92 -1.96 -7.59
N VAL A 152 -56.22 -2.14 -6.30
CA VAL A 152 -57.32 -3.02 -5.83
C VAL A 152 -58.58 -2.23 -5.45
N ALA A 153 -58.55 -0.89 -5.45
CA ALA A 153 -59.70 -0.05 -5.10
C ALA A 153 -60.69 0.23 -6.26
N THR A 154 -60.53 -0.40 -7.43
CA THR A 154 -61.47 -0.25 -8.57
C THR A 154 -61.91 -1.62 -9.08
N ALA A 155 -62.55 -2.42 -8.22
CA ALA A 155 -63.32 -3.59 -8.64
C ALA A 155 -64.26 -4.08 -7.53
N SER A 156 -65.33 -3.33 -7.25
CA SER A 156 -66.58 -3.92 -6.71
C SER A 156 -67.75 -2.97 -6.93
N ARG A 157 -68.67 -3.43 -7.78
CA ARG A 157 -70.11 -3.12 -7.93
C ARG A 157 -70.62 -1.73 -7.56
#